data_AF-A0A1A8UFG0-F1
#
_entry.id   AF-A0A1A8UFG0-F1
#
_cell.length_a   1.000
_cell.length_b   1.000
_cell.length_c   1.000
_cell.angle_alpha   90.00
_cell.angle_beta   90.00
_cell.angle_gamma   90.00
#
_symmetry.space_group_name_H-M   'P 1'
#
loop_
_entity.id
_entity.type
_entity.pdbx_description
1 polymer ?
#
loop_
_entity_poly.entity_id
_entity_poly.type
_entity_poly.pdbx_seq_one_letter_code
_entity_poly.pdbx_strand_id
1 'polypeptide(L)'
;MHLEDFPMDSHSCPLKFGSYAYTKTEVSYIWLRGASQSVVVAADGSRLNQYDLVGHSVGNETIKSSTGEYTVMTAHFHLKRKIGYFVIQTYL
;
A
#
# COMPACT_ATOMS: atom_id res chain seq x y z
N MET A 1 9.17 -2.50 6.58
CA MET A 1 8.42 -3.21 7.64
C MET A 1 9.13 -2.93 8.94
N HIS A 2 8.38 -2.69 10.00
CA HIS A 2 8.85 -2.46 11.35
C HIS A 2 8.36 -3.65 12.16
N LEU A 3 9.28 -4.44 12.72
CA LEU A 3 9.03 -5.79 13.27
C LEU A 3 9.23 -5.86 14.78
N GLU A 4 9.27 -4.70 15.44
CA GLU A 4 9.44 -4.58 16.89
C GLU A 4 8.33 -5.32 17.66
N ASP A 5 7.12 -5.37 17.08
CA ASP A 5 5.95 -6.05 17.66
C ASP A 5 5.70 -7.45 17.07
N PHE A 6 6.68 -8.09 16.43
CA PHE A 6 6.49 -9.42 15.85
C PHE A 6 6.10 -10.47 16.92
N PRO A 7 5.07 -11.33 16.71
CA PRO A 7 4.21 -11.50 15.52
C PRO A 7 2.85 -10.77 15.60
N MET A 8 2.69 -9.80 16.50
CA MET A 8 1.48 -9.00 16.72
C MET A 8 1.48 -7.66 15.95
N ASP A 9 2.25 -7.60 14.89
CA ASP A 9 2.52 -6.41 14.09
C ASP A 9 1.44 -6.12 13.03
N SER A 10 1.38 -4.85 12.61
CA SER A 10 0.59 -4.38 11.48
C SER A 10 1.44 -3.49 10.57
N HIS A 11 1.21 -3.56 9.27
CA HIS A 11 2.01 -2.88 8.27
C HIS A 11 1.15 -2.13 7.25
N SER A 12 1.65 -0.99 6.81
CA SER A 12 1.15 -0.27 5.65
C SER A 12 2.12 -0.47 4.49
N CYS A 13 1.71 -1.20 3.45
CA CYS A 13 2.52 -1.52 2.29
C CYS A 13 2.17 -0.55 1.14
N PRO A 14 3.03 0.41 0.78
CA PRO A 14 2.76 1.35 -0.29
C PRO A 14 3.05 0.74 -1.68
N LEU A 15 2.13 0.95 -2.61
CA LEU A 15 2.32 0.84 -4.05
C LEU A 15 2.35 2.26 -4.62
N LYS A 16 3.52 2.71 -5.09
CA LYS A 16 3.72 4.04 -5.66
C LYS A 16 3.96 3.92 -7.16
N PHE A 17 3.28 4.74 -7.96
CA PHE A 17 3.46 4.78 -9.41
C PHE A 17 3.31 6.20 -9.95
N GLY A 18 4.00 6.49 -11.04
CA GLY A 18 3.99 7.81 -11.68
C GLY A 18 4.75 7.81 -12.99
N SER A 19 4.80 8.96 -13.64
CA SER A 19 5.58 9.15 -14.87
C SER A 19 7.07 9.14 -14.54
N TYR A 20 7.85 8.45 -15.38
CA TYR A 20 9.30 8.42 -15.25
C TYR A 20 9.98 9.65 -15.89
N ALA A 21 9.56 10.02 -17.10
CA ALA A 21 10.22 11.06 -17.89
C ALA A 21 9.54 12.43 -17.77
N TYR A 22 8.21 12.46 -17.76
CA TYR A 22 7.44 13.71 -17.78
C TYR A 22 7.19 14.24 -16.38
N THR A 23 7.51 15.51 -16.20
CA THR A 23 7.31 16.28 -14.97
C THR A 23 5.83 16.60 -14.76
N LYS A 24 5.49 17.07 -13.55
CA LYS A 24 4.13 17.45 -13.15
C LYS A 24 3.51 18.54 -14.05
N THR A 25 4.33 19.40 -14.63
CA THR A 25 3.87 20.45 -15.57
C THR A 25 3.51 19.91 -16.95
N GLU A 26 4.02 18.73 -17.31
CA GLU A 26 3.76 18.09 -18.60
C GLU A 26 2.66 17.03 -18.48
N VAL A 27 2.73 16.20 -17.42
CA VAL A 27 1.78 15.11 -17.16
C VAL A 27 1.39 15.11 -15.68
N SER A 28 0.07 15.08 -15.44
CA SER A 28 -0.48 14.94 -14.08
C SER A 28 -1.49 13.79 -14.03
N TYR A 29 -1.35 12.94 -13.01
CA TYR A 29 -2.24 11.82 -12.76
C TYR A 29 -3.36 12.21 -11.78
N ILE A 30 -4.55 11.68 -12.04
CA ILE A 30 -5.71 11.79 -11.16
C ILE A 30 -6.39 10.44 -11.00
N TRP A 31 -7.06 10.24 -9.87
CA TRP A 31 -7.91 9.08 -9.63
C TRP A 31 -9.25 9.26 -10.35
N LEU A 32 -9.57 8.38 -11.30
CA LEU A 32 -10.75 8.54 -12.17
C LEU A 32 -12.08 8.56 -11.39
N ARG A 33 -12.23 7.71 -10.38
CA ARG A 33 -13.45 7.61 -9.56
C ARG A 33 -13.28 8.27 -8.19
N GLY A 34 -12.30 9.18 -8.07
CA GLY A 34 -11.87 9.72 -6.78
C GLY A 34 -11.07 8.72 -5.96
N ALA A 35 -10.57 9.18 -4.81
CA ALA A 35 -9.67 8.40 -3.98
C ALA A 35 -10.32 7.11 -3.44
N SER A 36 -11.56 7.18 -2.93
CA SER A 36 -12.17 6.04 -2.24
C SER A 36 -12.63 4.88 -3.14
N GLN A 37 -12.80 5.09 -4.46
CA GLN A 37 -13.42 4.10 -5.36
C GLN A 37 -12.52 3.66 -6.52
N SER A 38 -11.36 4.27 -6.70
CA SER A 38 -10.49 3.95 -7.85
C SER A 38 -9.66 2.69 -7.66
N VAL A 39 -9.36 2.31 -6.41
CA VAL A 39 -8.72 1.03 -6.09
C VAL A 39 -9.79 0.10 -5.55
N VAL A 40 -9.92 -1.07 -6.19
CA VAL A 40 -10.92 -2.08 -5.83
C VAL A 40 -10.20 -3.41 -5.66
N VAL A 41 -10.44 -4.05 -4.53
CA VAL A 41 -9.93 -5.39 -4.24
C VAL A 41 -11.09 -6.37 -4.40
N ALA A 42 -10.89 -7.42 -5.19
CA ALA A 42 -11.89 -8.47 -5.36
C ALA A 42 -12.14 -9.21 -4.03
N ALA A 43 -13.39 -9.57 -3.74
CA ALA A 43 -13.77 -10.21 -2.48
C ALA A 43 -13.06 -11.57 -2.28
N ASP A 44 -12.83 -12.31 -3.36
CA ASP A 44 -12.12 -13.58 -3.42
C ASP A 44 -10.65 -13.44 -3.87
N GLY A 45 -10.15 -12.21 -3.99
CA GLY A 45 -8.81 -11.91 -4.51
C GLY A 45 -7.67 -12.17 -3.53
N SER A 46 -7.96 -12.51 -2.27
CA SER A 46 -6.92 -12.71 -1.26
C SER A 46 -6.19 -14.04 -1.46
N ARG A 47 -4.86 -13.95 -1.58
CA ARG A 47 -3.94 -15.11 -1.61
C ARG A 47 -2.96 -15.08 -0.45
N LEU A 48 -3.33 -14.40 0.65
CA LEU A 48 -2.45 -14.15 1.79
C LEU A 48 -2.62 -15.22 2.88
N ASN A 49 -1.59 -16.05 3.04
CA ASN A 49 -1.61 -17.12 4.05
C ASN A 49 -1.31 -16.61 5.47
N GLN A 50 -0.38 -15.68 5.61
CA GLN A 50 0.13 -15.22 6.92
C GLN A 50 -0.44 -13.88 7.39
N TYR A 51 -1.12 -13.14 6.50
CA TYR A 51 -1.67 -11.82 6.80
C TYR A 51 -3.14 -11.75 6.39
N ASP A 52 -3.85 -10.84 7.04
CA ASP A 52 -5.15 -10.37 6.61
C ASP A 52 -5.01 -8.98 5.98
N LEU A 53 -5.64 -8.80 4.82
CA LEU A 53 -5.80 -7.48 4.22
C LEU A 53 -6.99 -6.79 4.89
N VAL A 54 -6.69 -5.81 5.74
CA VAL A 54 -7.69 -5.08 6.53
C VAL A 54 -8.39 -4.01 5.70
N GLY A 55 -7.67 -3.43 4.74
CA GLY A 55 -8.19 -2.39 3.86
C GLY A 55 -7.08 -1.71 3.08
N HIS A 56 -7.42 -0.62 2.40
CA HIS A 56 -6.47 0.19 1.68
C HIS A 56 -6.83 1.68 1.79
N SER A 57 -5.82 2.53 1.65
CA SER A 57 -5.99 3.98 1.51
C SER A 57 -5.22 4.44 0.28
N VAL A 58 -5.69 5.49 -0.39
CA VAL A 58 -5.02 6.02 -1.57
C VAL A 58 -4.83 7.52 -1.46
N GLY A 59 -3.84 8.02 -2.17
CA GLY A 59 -3.53 9.43 -2.27
C GLY A 59 -2.71 9.73 -3.51
N ASN A 60 -2.34 10.99 -3.63
CA ASN A 60 -1.32 11.44 -4.56
C ASN A 60 -0.34 12.34 -3.80
N GLU A 61 0.89 12.38 -4.27
CA GLU A 61 1.95 13.19 -3.71
C GLU A 61 2.77 13.80 -4.85
N THR A 62 3.36 14.96 -4.60
CA THR A 62 4.35 15.53 -5.52
C THR A 62 5.74 15.23 -4.97
N ILE A 63 6.55 14.51 -5.74
CA ILE A 63 7.92 14.16 -5.35
C ILE A 63 8.89 15.03 -6.14
N LYS A 64 9.84 15.64 -5.42
CA LYS A 64 11.01 16.29 -6.02
C LYS A 64 12.10 15.26 -6.25
N SER A 65 12.56 15.17 -7.49
CA SER A 65 13.77 14.45 -7.89
C SER A 65 14.81 15.45 -8.41
N SER A 66 16.02 14.98 -8.71
CA SER A 66 17.08 15.79 -9.34
C SER A 66 16.67 16.31 -10.73
N THR A 67 15.77 15.61 -11.41
CA THR A 67 15.30 15.92 -12.77
C THR A 67 14.02 16.76 -12.82
N GLY A 68 13.37 17.03 -11.68
CA GLY A 68 12.15 17.82 -11.62
C GLY A 68 11.14 17.37 -10.57
N GLU A 69 9.94 17.94 -10.63
CA GLU A 69 8.81 17.55 -9.80
C GLU A 69 7.89 16.59 -10.55
N TYR A 70 7.45 15.52 -9.90
CA TYR A 70 6.62 14.48 -10.48
C TYR A 70 5.38 14.21 -9.64
N THR A 71 4.25 13.98 -10.32
CA THR A 71 3.03 13.47 -9.68
C THR A 71 3.16 11.97 -9.47
N VAL A 72 3.10 11.54 -8.21
CA VAL A 72 3.13 10.12 -7.82
C VAL A 72 1.81 9.77 -7.16
N MET A 73 1.19 8.70 -7.66
CA MET A 73 -0.01 8.11 -7.12
C MET A 73 0.39 7.00 -6.14
N THR A 74 -0.26 6.97 -4.98
CA THR A 74 0.10 6.03 -3.92
C THR A 74 -1.14 5.29 -3.42
N ALA A 75 -1.05 3.96 -3.34
CA ALA A 75 -2.03 3.12 -2.67
C ALA A 75 -1.35 2.36 -1.52
N HIS A 76 -1.82 2.56 -0.29
CA HIS A 76 -1.36 1.86 0.90
C HIS A 76 -2.29 0.68 1.18
N PHE A 77 -1.73 -0.54 1.22
CA PHE A 77 -2.44 -1.74 1.65
C PHE A 77 -2.13 -2.03 3.12
N HIS A 78 -3.18 -2.11 3.94
CA HIS A 78 -3.05 -2.32 5.37
C HIS A 78 -3.13 -3.82 5.67
N LEU A 79 -2.02 -4.39 6.13
CA LEU A 79 -1.87 -5.81 6.44
C LEU A 79 -1.71 -6.01 7.93
N LYS A 80 -2.42 -6.99 8.50
CA LYS A 80 -2.25 -7.43 9.89
C LYS A 80 -1.83 -8.89 9.92
N ARG A 81 -0.81 -9.24 10.72
CA ARG A 81 -0.32 -10.62 10.79
C ARG A 81 -1.29 -11.53 11.54
N LYS A 82 -1.47 -12.75 11.04
CA LYS A 82 -2.21 -13.83 11.71
C LYS A 82 -1.33 -14.44 12.81
N ILE A 83 -1.81 -14.38 14.05
CA ILE A 83 -1.06 -14.88 15.22
C ILE A 83 -1.21 -16.40 15.45
N GLY A 84 -2.26 -17.03 14.91
CA GLY A 84 -2.64 -18.41 15.26
C GLY A 84 -1.53 -19.45 15.08
N TYR A 85 -0.72 -19.33 14.03
CA TYR A 85 0.43 -20.21 13.82
C TYR A 85 1.49 -20.07 14.93
N PHE A 86 1.83 -18.83 15.31
CA PHE A 86 2.85 -18.54 16.32
C PHE A 86 2.41 -18.97 17.72
N VAL A 87 1.11 -18.86 18.03
CA VAL A 87 0.56 -19.37 19.30
C VAL A 87 0.84 -20.86 19.44
N ILE A 88 0.57 -21.65 18.40
CA ILE A 88 0.69 -23.11 18.44
C ILE A 88 2.15 -23.59 18.35
N GLN A 89 2.98 -22.94 17.55
CA GLN A 89 4.33 -23.44 17.22
C GLN A 89 5.44 -22.84 18.09
N THR A 90 5.16 -21.79 18.86
CA THR A 90 6.20 -21.07 19.60
C THR A 90 5.82 -20.76 21.04
N TYR A 91 4.59 -20.35 21.31
CA TYR A 91 4.19 -19.93 22.65
C TYR A 91 3.58 -21.03 23.53
N LEU A 92 2.96 -22.06 22.93
CA LEU A 92 2.46 -23.27 23.61
C LEU A 92 3.51 -24.39 23.54
#